data_AF-A0A5D2DTS4-F1
#
_entry.id   AF-A0A5D2DTS4-F1
#
_cell.length_a   1.000
_cell.length_b   1.000
_cell.length_c   1.000
_cell.angle_alpha   90.00
_cell.angle_beta   90.00
_cell.angle_gamma   90.00
#
_symmetry.space_group_name_H-M   'P 1'
#
loop_
_entity.id
_entity.type
_entity.pdbx_description
1 polymer ?
#
loop_
_entity_poly.entity_id
_entity_poly.type
_entity_poly.pdbx_seq_one_letter_code
_entity_poly.pdbx_strand_id
1 'polypeptide(L)'
;MAATSLTLSRFLSPAAAISLSSTTKLSSKSLPLKLSSVSPLSFNLHRRRVSKPISFSTKTTQISAAISVGDKLPDATLSYFGSDGELQTTTISSLTAGKKTVIFAVPGAFTPTCSQKHLPGFVEKSGELKAKGVNTIACVSVNDAFVMRAWKENLGIKDEVLLLSDGNGEFTKKIGCELDLTDKPVGLGVRSRRYALLAEDGVVKLLNLEEGGAFTFSGAEDILKVL
;
A
#
# COMPACT_ATOMS: atom_id res chain seq x y z
N MET A 1 33.50 -51.23 2.01
CA MET A 1 32.76 -51.37 3.29
C MET A 1 31.60 -50.39 3.29
N ALA A 2 30.55 -50.69 4.06
CA ALA A 2 29.44 -49.78 4.44
C ALA A 2 28.72 -49.01 3.33
N ALA A 3 27.56 -49.52 2.93
CA ALA A 3 26.47 -48.72 2.37
C ALA A 3 25.54 -48.26 3.49
N THR A 4 24.84 -47.13 3.30
CA THR A 4 23.63 -46.81 4.07
C THR A 4 22.61 -46.15 3.15
N SER A 5 21.47 -46.83 2.97
CA SER A 5 20.30 -46.35 2.25
C SER A 5 19.27 -45.86 3.25
N LEU A 6 18.61 -44.73 2.97
CA LEU A 6 17.46 -44.24 3.75
C LEU A 6 16.28 -43.99 2.82
N THR A 7 15.40 -44.97 2.76
CA THR A 7 14.10 -44.92 2.08
C THR A 7 13.11 -44.07 2.86
N LEU A 8 12.48 -43.09 2.20
CA LEU A 8 11.32 -42.38 2.74
C LEU A 8 10.04 -42.92 2.08
N SER A 9 9.25 -43.70 2.82
CA SER A 9 7.97 -44.25 2.36
C SER A 9 6.83 -43.22 2.44
N ARG A 10 5.81 -43.42 1.61
CA ARG A 10 4.72 -42.48 1.33
C ARG A 10 3.39 -42.92 1.95
N PHE A 11 2.56 -41.93 2.29
CA PHE A 11 1.09 -41.96 2.45
C PHE A 11 0.45 -42.94 3.46
N LEU A 12 -0.40 -42.39 4.35
CA LEU A 12 -1.86 -42.58 4.26
C LEU A 12 -2.60 -41.57 5.17
N SER A 13 -3.74 -41.05 4.69
CA SER A 13 -4.79 -40.49 5.57
C SER A 13 -5.72 -41.62 6.05
N PRO A 14 -6.58 -41.37 7.04
CA PRO A 14 -8.00 -41.27 6.65
C PRO A 14 -8.79 -40.17 7.39
N ALA A 15 -9.94 -39.82 6.82
CA ALA A 15 -10.96 -39.02 7.48
C ALA A 15 -11.91 -39.90 8.32
N ALA A 16 -12.51 -39.31 9.36
CA ALA A 16 -13.69 -39.86 10.03
C ALA A 16 -14.59 -38.70 10.51
N ALA A 17 -15.91 -38.92 10.55
CA ALA A 17 -16.93 -37.93 10.88
C ALA A 17 -18.01 -38.55 11.79
N ILE A 18 -18.93 -37.71 12.32
CA ILE A 18 -20.17 -38.10 13.05
C ILE A 18 -19.86 -38.61 14.49
N SER A 19 -20.56 -38.30 15.60
CA SER A 19 -21.81 -37.58 15.91
C SER A 19 -21.63 -36.75 17.22
N LEU A 20 -22.60 -36.31 18.05
CA LEU A 20 -24.05 -36.56 18.20
C LEU A 20 -24.80 -35.29 18.71
N SER A 21 -26.12 -35.36 18.70
CA SER A 21 -27.16 -34.53 19.33
C SER A 21 -26.85 -33.70 20.61
N SER A 22 -27.52 -32.56 20.75
CA SER A 22 -28.64 -32.45 21.71
C SER A 22 -29.59 -31.30 21.38
N THR A 23 -30.90 -31.55 21.59
CA THR A 23 -31.99 -30.59 21.42
C THR A 23 -32.37 -29.95 22.75
N THR A 24 -32.59 -28.63 22.80
CA THR A 24 -33.51 -28.03 23.79
C THR A 24 -34.36 -26.93 23.17
N LYS A 25 -35.61 -26.85 23.63
CA LYS A 25 -36.67 -26.02 23.06
C LYS A 25 -36.68 -24.61 23.63
N LEU A 26 -36.95 -23.65 22.74
CA LEU A 26 -37.97 -22.61 22.86
C LEU A 26 -38.46 -22.21 24.28
N SER A 27 -38.25 -20.95 24.67
CA SER A 27 -39.17 -20.26 25.58
C SER A 27 -39.24 -18.76 25.29
N SER A 28 -40.20 -18.37 24.46
CA SER A 28 -40.57 -16.97 24.24
C SER A 28 -41.41 -16.46 25.41
N LYS A 29 -40.92 -15.47 26.17
CA LYS A 29 -41.71 -14.75 27.17
C LYS A 29 -42.03 -13.34 26.69
N SER A 30 -43.22 -13.19 26.13
CA SER A 30 -43.85 -11.92 25.80
C SER A 30 -44.23 -11.16 27.09
N LEU A 31 -43.78 -9.92 27.22
CA LEU A 31 -44.24 -8.99 28.25
C LEU A 31 -45.41 -8.12 27.72
N PRO A 32 -46.43 -7.82 28.53
CA PRO A 32 -47.62 -7.13 28.07
C PRO A 32 -47.40 -5.61 27.96
N LEU A 33 -47.78 -5.04 26.80
CA LEU A 33 -47.92 -3.60 26.63
C LEU A 33 -49.16 -3.10 27.38
N LYS A 34 -48.98 -2.22 28.38
CA LYS A 34 -50.07 -1.42 28.95
C LYS A 34 -50.14 -0.09 28.23
N LEU A 35 -51.25 0.12 27.52
CA LEU A 35 -51.60 1.39 26.89
C LEU A 35 -52.36 2.26 27.91
N SER A 36 -51.82 3.42 28.29
CA SER A 36 -52.52 4.41 29.10
C SER A 36 -52.59 5.74 28.34
N SER A 37 -53.81 6.19 28.06
CA SER A 37 -54.09 7.45 27.40
C SER A 37 -53.76 8.65 28.29
N VAL A 38 -53.06 9.65 27.73
CA VAL A 38 -52.90 10.97 28.33
C VAL A 38 -52.97 12.04 27.24
N SER A 39 -53.69 13.11 27.55
CA SER A 39 -54.17 14.14 26.61
C SER A 39 -53.05 15.03 26.05
N PRO A 40 -53.21 15.59 24.83
CA PRO A 40 -52.24 16.54 24.29
C PRO A 40 -52.38 17.91 24.97
N LEU A 41 -51.37 18.29 25.75
CA LEU A 41 -51.17 19.67 26.20
C LEU A 41 -50.48 20.47 25.07
N SER A 42 -51.10 21.57 24.66
CA SER A 42 -50.60 22.45 23.61
C SER A 42 -49.32 23.18 24.04
N PHE A 43 -48.16 22.75 23.54
CA PHE A 43 -46.89 23.47 23.72
C PHE A 43 -46.69 24.53 22.63
N ASN A 44 -46.43 25.76 23.05
CA ASN A 44 -46.18 26.90 22.16
C ASN A 44 -44.92 26.70 21.31
N LEU A 45 -45.09 26.69 19.98
CA LEU A 45 -44.01 26.65 19.01
C LEU A 45 -43.17 27.95 19.09
N HIS A 46 -42.08 27.92 19.87
CA HIS A 46 -41.04 28.94 19.74
C HIS A 46 -40.34 28.73 18.39
N ARG A 47 -40.58 29.66 17.47
CA ARG A 47 -40.03 29.69 16.10
C ARG A 47 -38.49 29.72 16.15
N ARG A 48 -37.85 28.55 16.15
CA ARG A 48 -36.39 28.43 16.06
C ARG A 48 -35.92 29.14 14.79
N ARG A 49 -34.99 30.09 14.98
CA ARG A 49 -34.34 30.84 13.91
C ARG A 49 -33.62 29.83 13.00
N VAL A 50 -33.99 29.78 11.72
CA VAL A 50 -33.29 28.96 10.73
C VAL A 50 -31.86 29.49 10.63
N SER A 51 -30.90 28.72 11.16
CA SER A 51 -29.48 28.98 10.96
C SER A 51 -29.16 28.90 9.48
N LYS A 52 -28.46 29.90 8.95
CA LYS A 52 -27.99 29.92 7.55
C LYS A 52 -27.26 28.61 7.24
N PRO A 53 -27.37 28.05 6.01
CA PRO A 53 -26.59 26.89 5.63
C PRO A 53 -25.11 27.22 5.78
N ILE A 54 -24.39 26.41 6.57
CA ILE A 54 -22.94 26.46 6.65
C ILE A 54 -22.43 25.96 5.30
N SER A 55 -22.01 26.90 4.45
CA SER A 55 -21.29 26.57 3.22
C SER A 55 -19.95 25.97 3.61
N PHE A 56 -19.90 24.64 3.66
CA PHE A 56 -18.64 23.91 3.70
C PHE A 56 -17.94 24.13 2.37
N SER A 57 -17.06 25.13 2.34
CA SER A 57 -16.11 25.31 1.26
C SER A 57 -15.20 24.09 1.23
N THR A 58 -15.52 23.13 0.35
CA THR A 58 -14.63 22.06 -0.05
C THR A 58 -13.47 22.67 -0.85
N LYS A 59 -12.53 23.29 -0.13
CA LYS A 59 -11.19 23.50 -0.67
C LYS A 59 -10.56 22.12 -0.84
N THR A 60 -10.71 21.56 -2.03
CA THR A 60 -9.86 20.47 -2.50
C THR A 60 -8.44 21.02 -2.53
N THR A 61 -7.66 20.69 -1.51
CA THR A 61 -6.24 21.03 -1.46
C THR A 61 -5.54 20.21 -2.53
N GLN A 62 -5.37 20.80 -3.72
CA GLN A 62 -4.54 20.25 -4.80
C GLN A 62 -3.19 19.83 -4.22
N ILE A 63 -2.88 18.54 -4.33
CA ILE A 63 -1.67 17.98 -3.75
C ILE A 63 -0.50 18.17 -4.73
N SER A 64 0.47 18.99 -4.35
CA SER A 64 1.72 19.19 -5.07
C SER A 64 2.88 18.50 -4.36
N ALA A 65 3.64 17.69 -5.09
CA ALA A 65 5.01 17.33 -4.68
C ALA A 65 5.94 18.55 -4.75
N ALA A 66 7.12 18.45 -4.13
CA ALA A 66 8.17 19.43 -4.30
C ALA A 66 8.97 19.20 -5.60
N ILE A 67 9.03 17.95 -6.08
CA ILE A 67 9.65 17.58 -7.36
C ILE A 67 8.66 17.71 -8.52
N SER A 68 9.12 18.19 -9.67
CA SER A 68 8.36 18.35 -10.91
C SER A 68 8.97 17.57 -12.08
N VAL A 69 8.22 17.42 -13.17
CA VAL A 69 8.75 16.90 -14.45
C VAL A 69 9.79 17.89 -14.99
N GLY A 70 10.95 17.37 -15.39
CA GLY A 70 12.12 18.15 -15.81
C GLY A 70 13.18 18.32 -14.71
N ASP A 71 12.82 18.14 -13.44
CA ASP A 71 13.79 18.24 -12.34
C ASP A 71 14.71 17.02 -12.29
N LYS A 72 15.93 17.20 -11.76
CA LYS A 72 16.79 16.09 -11.38
C LYS A 72 16.41 15.61 -9.98
N LEU A 73 16.27 14.30 -9.83
CA LEU A 73 15.95 13.66 -8.55
C LEU A 73 16.99 14.04 -7.48
N PRO A 74 16.58 14.41 -6.27
CA PRO A 74 17.49 14.68 -5.17
C PRO A 74 18.12 13.36 -4.70
N ASP A 75 19.43 13.37 -4.46
CA ASP A 75 20.09 12.14 -4.02
C ASP A 75 19.76 11.79 -2.57
N ALA A 76 19.65 10.50 -2.29
CA ALA A 76 19.33 9.92 -0.99
C ALA A 76 19.80 8.46 -0.96
N THR A 77 20.16 7.97 0.23
CA THR A 77 20.58 6.57 0.42
C THR A 77 19.38 5.72 0.82
N LEU A 78 19.18 4.62 0.11
CA LEU A 78 18.11 3.64 0.35
C LEU A 78 18.72 2.28 0.69
N SER A 79 18.16 1.59 1.67
CA SER A 79 18.61 0.26 2.10
C SER A 79 17.78 -0.85 1.45
N TYR A 80 18.39 -2.00 1.17
CA TYR A 80 17.70 -3.16 0.61
C TYR A 80 18.44 -4.45 0.96
N PHE A 81 17.84 -5.60 0.67
CA PHE A 81 18.51 -6.90 0.77
C PHE A 81 18.91 -7.42 -0.60
N GLY A 82 20.19 -7.78 -0.74
CA GLY A 82 20.76 -8.37 -1.97
C GLY A 82 20.26 -9.79 -2.22
N SER A 83 20.64 -10.36 -3.38
CA SER A 83 20.36 -11.76 -3.73
C SER A 83 21.17 -12.76 -2.90
N ASP A 84 22.24 -12.29 -2.26
CA ASP A 84 23.04 -12.95 -1.21
C ASP A 84 22.33 -13.01 0.15
N GLY A 85 21.25 -12.23 0.34
CA GLY A 85 20.58 -12.10 1.63
C GLY A 85 21.27 -11.15 2.60
N GLU A 86 22.26 -10.36 2.15
CA GLU A 86 22.93 -9.33 2.95
C GLU A 86 22.21 -7.97 2.87
N LEU A 87 22.32 -7.18 3.94
CA LEU A 87 21.81 -5.81 3.99
C LEU A 87 22.77 -4.88 3.24
N GLN A 88 22.29 -4.30 2.15
CA GLN A 88 23.04 -3.42 1.26
C GLN A 88 22.40 -2.02 1.22
N THR A 89 23.14 -1.04 0.69
CA THR A 89 22.63 0.30 0.40
C THR A 89 22.91 0.69 -1.05
N THR A 90 22.10 1.61 -1.56
CA THR A 90 22.25 2.21 -2.89
C THR A 90 21.80 3.67 -2.83
N THR A 91 22.16 4.48 -3.83
CA THR A 91 21.71 5.87 -3.91
C THR A 91 20.74 6.08 -5.06
N ILE A 92 19.95 7.15 -5.02
CA ILE A 92 19.08 7.50 -6.14
C ILE A 92 19.94 7.74 -7.39
N SER A 93 21.08 8.42 -7.25
CA SER A 93 22.03 8.62 -8.35
C SER A 93 22.49 7.30 -9.00
N SER A 94 22.91 6.29 -8.22
CA SER A 94 23.39 5.02 -8.78
C SER A 94 22.27 4.18 -9.42
N LEU A 95 21.04 4.30 -8.93
CA LEU A 95 19.85 3.67 -9.49
C LEU A 95 19.40 4.29 -10.82
N THR A 96 19.68 5.57 -11.07
CA THR A 96 19.13 6.30 -12.23
C THR A 96 20.16 6.80 -13.24
N ALA A 97 21.43 6.93 -12.89
CA ALA A 97 22.47 7.43 -13.80
C ALA A 97 22.60 6.54 -15.05
N GLY A 98 22.54 7.16 -16.24
CA GLY A 98 22.59 6.48 -17.54
C GLY A 98 21.45 5.48 -17.81
N LYS A 99 20.38 5.50 -17.01
CA LYS A 99 19.30 4.50 -17.05
C LYS A 99 17.93 5.14 -17.22
N LYS A 100 17.01 4.39 -17.83
CA LYS A 100 15.57 4.60 -17.71
C LYS A 100 15.08 3.78 -16.51
N THR A 101 14.61 4.47 -15.48
CA THR A 101 14.25 3.87 -14.19
C THR A 101 12.84 4.25 -13.79
N VAL A 102 12.04 3.26 -13.39
CA VAL A 102 10.71 3.45 -12.79
C VAL A 102 10.85 3.34 -11.28
N ILE A 103 10.47 4.39 -10.56
CA ILE A 103 10.39 4.40 -9.09
C ILE A 103 8.92 4.58 -8.73
N PHE A 104 8.31 3.60 -8.06
CA PHE A 104 6.97 3.76 -7.49
C PHE A 104 7.04 3.62 -5.98
N ALA A 105 6.17 4.33 -5.27
CA ALA A 105 6.12 4.28 -3.82
C ALA A 105 4.76 3.83 -3.30
N VAL A 106 4.79 3.26 -2.10
CA VAL A 106 3.62 2.77 -1.37
C VAL A 106 3.60 3.35 0.06
N PRO A 107 2.41 3.60 0.65
CA PRO A 107 2.30 4.01 2.05
C PRO A 107 2.76 2.96 3.08
N GLY A 108 2.92 1.70 2.68
CA GLY A 108 3.44 0.68 3.57
C GLY A 108 3.40 -0.74 3.00
N ALA A 109 4.44 -1.51 3.30
CA ALA A 109 4.46 -2.96 3.16
C ALA A 109 3.27 -3.61 3.88
N PHE A 110 2.84 -4.79 3.41
CA PHE A 110 1.70 -5.57 3.93
C PHE A 110 0.32 -4.89 3.92
N THR A 111 0.20 -3.60 3.53
CA THR A 111 -1.10 -2.93 3.42
C THR A 111 -1.89 -3.43 2.19
N PRO A 112 -3.24 -3.43 2.20
CA PRO A 112 -4.05 -4.17 1.20
C PRO A 112 -3.81 -3.73 -0.25
N THR A 113 -4.06 -2.47 -0.61
CA THR A 113 -3.90 -1.97 -1.99
C THR A 113 -2.48 -2.14 -2.51
N CYS A 114 -1.49 -2.00 -1.63
CA CYS A 114 -0.08 -2.11 -1.98
C CYS A 114 0.31 -3.56 -2.28
N SER A 115 -0.16 -4.51 -1.46
CA SER A 115 0.18 -5.93 -1.54
C SER A 115 -0.67 -6.74 -2.53
N GLN A 116 -1.87 -6.25 -2.86
CA GLN A 116 -2.84 -6.96 -3.72
C GLN A 116 -2.96 -6.37 -5.13
N LYS A 117 -2.44 -5.15 -5.36
CA LYS A 117 -2.60 -4.45 -6.65
C LYS A 117 -1.33 -3.74 -7.10
N HIS A 118 -0.85 -2.77 -6.33
CA HIS A 118 0.17 -1.83 -6.82
C HIS A 118 1.52 -2.50 -7.09
N LEU A 119 2.08 -3.21 -6.11
CA LEU A 119 3.34 -3.96 -6.29
C LEU A 119 3.17 -5.17 -7.25
N PRO A 120 2.13 -6.03 -7.10
CA PRO A 120 1.91 -7.13 -8.05
C PRO A 120 1.81 -6.70 -9.51
N GLY A 121 1.11 -5.60 -9.84
CA GLY A 121 1.01 -5.09 -11.20
C GLY A 121 2.37 -4.75 -11.82
N PHE A 122 3.29 -4.14 -11.06
CA PHE A 122 4.66 -3.90 -11.52
C PHE A 122 5.50 -5.18 -11.67
N VAL A 123 5.22 -6.22 -10.88
CA VAL A 123 5.86 -7.55 -11.02
C VAL A 123 5.38 -8.23 -12.31
N GLU A 124 4.07 -8.33 -12.51
CA GLU A 124 3.43 -8.90 -13.70
C GLU A 124 3.87 -8.20 -14.99
N LYS A 125 3.94 -6.86 -14.96
CA LYS A 125 4.36 -6.03 -16.10
C LYS A 125 5.86 -5.81 -16.24
N SER A 126 6.69 -6.38 -15.36
CA SER A 126 8.13 -6.14 -15.36
C SER A 126 8.81 -6.52 -16.69
N GLY A 127 8.36 -7.60 -17.34
CA GLY A 127 8.86 -8.03 -18.65
C GLY A 127 8.54 -7.04 -19.78
N GLU A 128 7.30 -6.55 -19.83
CA GLU A 128 6.86 -5.53 -20.81
C GLU A 128 7.60 -4.20 -20.62
N LEU A 129 7.76 -3.76 -19.37
CA LEU A 129 8.52 -2.55 -19.01
C LEU A 129 10.00 -2.66 -19.42
N LYS A 130 10.65 -3.80 -19.10
CA LYS A 130 12.05 -4.07 -19.48
C LYS A 130 12.21 -4.15 -21.01
N ALA A 131 11.24 -4.72 -21.72
CA ALA A 131 11.22 -4.75 -23.20
C ALA A 131 11.09 -3.35 -23.83
N LYS A 132 10.44 -2.39 -23.16
CA LYS A 132 10.44 -0.95 -23.52
C LYS A 132 11.68 -0.17 -23.03
N GLY A 133 12.73 -0.89 -22.63
CA GLY A 133 14.01 -0.30 -22.24
C GLY A 133 14.09 0.24 -20.82
N VAL A 134 13.13 -0.07 -19.93
CA VAL A 134 13.26 0.25 -18.50
C VAL A 134 14.33 -0.65 -17.89
N ASN A 135 15.44 -0.08 -17.44
CA ASN A 135 16.57 -0.80 -16.86
C ASN A 135 16.33 -1.22 -15.41
N THR A 136 15.48 -0.48 -14.68
CA THR A 136 15.26 -0.70 -13.24
C THR A 136 13.82 -0.34 -12.88
N ILE A 137 13.18 -1.22 -12.09
CA ILE A 137 11.86 -1.01 -11.52
C ILE A 137 12.04 -1.13 -10.00
N ALA A 138 11.75 -0.07 -9.27
CA ALA A 138 11.98 0.03 -7.83
C ALA A 138 10.71 0.41 -7.08
N CYS A 139 10.41 -0.34 -6.01
CA CYS A 139 9.34 -0.09 -5.06
C CYS A 139 9.94 0.55 -3.79
N VAL A 140 9.53 1.76 -3.44
CA VAL A 140 9.99 2.49 -2.25
C VAL A 140 8.89 2.50 -1.18
N SER A 141 9.26 2.29 0.08
CA SER A 141 8.36 2.48 1.22
C SER A 141 9.10 3.09 2.41
N VAL A 142 8.36 3.83 3.25
CA VAL A 142 8.82 4.22 4.60
C VAL A 142 8.57 3.05 5.55
N ASN A 143 9.38 2.02 5.35
CA ASN A 143 9.53 0.82 6.15
C ASN A 143 11.03 0.50 6.22
N ASP A 144 11.47 -0.17 7.27
CA ASP A 144 12.84 -0.69 7.36
C ASP A 144 13.10 -1.82 6.35
N ALA A 145 14.38 -2.08 6.07
CA ALA A 145 14.81 -3.07 5.09
C ALA A 145 14.41 -4.50 5.45
N PHE A 146 14.25 -4.84 6.73
CA PHE A 146 13.89 -6.19 7.16
C PHE A 146 12.41 -6.48 6.86
N VAL A 147 11.52 -5.52 7.11
CA VAL A 147 10.11 -5.57 6.70
C VAL A 147 9.99 -5.60 5.18
N MET A 148 10.78 -4.78 4.45
CA MET A 148 10.76 -4.80 2.98
C MET A 148 11.23 -6.15 2.40
N ARG A 149 12.24 -6.79 3.01
CA ARG A 149 12.66 -8.16 2.65
C ARG A 149 11.55 -9.18 2.91
N ALA A 150 11.00 -9.21 4.13
CA ALA A 150 9.94 -10.15 4.49
C ALA A 150 8.69 -9.98 3.59
N TRP A 151 8.39 -8.76 3.17
CA TRP A 151 7.31 -8.48 2.22
C TRP A 151 7.60 -8.98 0.81
N LYS A 152 8.85 -8.83 0.33
CA LYS A 152 9.34 -9.41 -0.93
C LYS A 152 9.15 -10.93 -0.95
N GLU A 153 9.63 -11.60 0.10
CA GLU A 153 9.56 -13.05 0.30
C GLU A 153 8.11 -13.54 0.36
N ASN A 154 7.26 -12.88 1.16
CA ASN A 154 5.83 -13.21 1.29
C ASN A 154 5.06 -13.12 -0.03
N LEU A 155 5.44 -12.21 -0.93
CA LEU A 155 4.83 -12.07 -2.26
C LEU A 155 5.52 -12.91 -3.34
N GLY A 156 6.57 -13.68 -3.01
CA GLY A 156 7.30 -14.54 -3.95
C GLY A 156 8.08 -13.79 -5.04
N ILE A 157 8.39 -12.50 -4.80
CA ILE A 157 9.05 -11.62 -5.77
C ILE A 157 10.54 -11.93 -5.85
N LYS A 158 11.09 -11.99 -7.06
CA LYS A 158 12.49 -12.32 -7.35
C LYS A 158 13.23 -11.08 -7.85
N ASP A 159 13.42 -10.96 -9.16
CA ASP A 159 14.24 -9.93 -9.82
C ASP A 159 13.39 -9.04 -10.75
N GLU A 160 12.07 -9.14 -10.64
CA GLU A 160 11.09 -8.32 -11.35
C GLU A 160 11.14 -6.87 -10.86
N VAL A 161 11.18 -6.66 -9.55
CA VAL A 161 11.15 -5.36 -8.86
C VAL A 161 12.13 -5.35 -7.67
N LEU A 162 12.91 -4.27 -7.55
CA LEU A 162 13.77 -4.02 -6.41
C LEU A 162 12.96 -3.36 -5.27
N LEU A 163 12.96 -3.94 -4.07
CA LEU A 163 12.27 -3.37 -2.90
C LEU A 163 13.26 -2.57 -2.04
N LEU A 164 13.00 -1.27 -1.89
CA LEU A 164 13.88 -0.28 -1.26
C LEU A 164 13.23 0.31 0.00
N SER A 165 13.98 0.32 1.09
CA SER A 165 13.63 0.93 2.37
C SER A 165 14.11 2.38 2.40
N ASP A 166 13.15 3.32 2.34
CA ASP A 166 13.32 4.72 2.76
C ASP A 166 12.93 4.84 4.24
N GLY A 167 13.56 4.05 5.12
CA GLY A 167 13.12 3.83 6.49
C GLY A 167 13.04 5.09 7.36
N ASN A 168 13.83 6.12 7.03
CA ASN A 168 13.81 7.43 7.67
C ASN A 168 12.94 8.47 6.92
N GLY A 169 12.35 8.11 5.79
CA GLY A 169 11.56 9.02 4.94
C GLY A 169 12.37 10.13 4.26
N GLU A 170 13.70 10.00 4.17
CA GLU A 170 14.57 11.08 3.69
C GLU A 170 14.32 11.38 2.21
N PHE A 171 14.23 10.35 1.36
CA PHE A 171 13.94 10.54 -0.06
C PHE A 171 12.51 11.07 -0.25
N THR A 172 11.54 10.42 0.40
CA THR A 172 10.12 10.81 0.42
C THR A 172 9.93 12.29 0.77
N LYS A 173 10.65 12.77 1.79
CA LYS A 173 10.65 14.17 2.22
C LYS A 173 11.30 15.10 1.22
N LYS A 174 12.48 14.73 0.69
CA LYS A 174 13.20 15.53 -0.32
C LYS A 174 12.38 15.79 -1.59
N ILE A 175 11.53 14.85 -2.00
CA ILE A 175 10.62 15.04 -3.15
C ILE A 175 9.25 15.64 -2.78
N GLY A 176 8.97 15.89 -1.50
CA GLY A 176 7.70 16.42 -1.01
C GLY A 176 6.52 15.44 -1.09
N CYS A 177 6.79 14.14 -1.09
CA CYS A 177 5.78 13.08 -1.17
C CYS A 177 5.38 12.52 0.21
N GLU A 178 5.55 13.28 1.30
CA GLU A 178 5.13 12.87 2.64
C GLU A 178 3.59 12.76 2.77
N LEU A 179 3.14 11.74 3.49
CA LEU A 179 1.76 11.46 3.86
C LEU A 179 1.70 11.25 5.37
N ASP A 180 1.25 12.27 6.11
CA ASP A 180 1.01 12.15 7.55
C ASP A 180 -0.31 11.41 7.80
N LEU A 181 -0.24 10.28 8.51
CA LEU A 181 -1.38 9.47 8.96
C LEU A 181 -1.36 9.28 10.49
N THR A 182 -0.68 10.15 11.23
CA THR A 182 -0.66 10.14 12.71
C THR A 182 -2.05 10.32 13.33
N ASP A 183 -2.97 10.99 12.63
CA ASP A 183 -4.35 11.19 13.04
C ASP A 183 -5.28 9.99 12.74
N LYS A 184 -4.78 8.93 12.08
CA LYS A 184 -5.58 7.77 11.69
C LYS A 184 -5.44 6.62 12.69
N PRO A 185 -6.54 5.94 13.09
CA PRO A 185 -6.52 4.85 14.07
C PRO A 185 -5.78 3.59 13.58
N VAL A 186 -5.40 3.53 12.30
CA VAL A 186 -4.55 2.46 11.74
C VAL A 186 -3.09 2.54 12.20
N GLY A 187 -2.65 3.67 12.79
CA GLY A 187 -1.35 3.75 13.46
C GLY A 187 -0.13 3.68 12.52
N LEU A 188 -0.22 4.30 11.34
CA LEU A 188 0.88 4.25 10.35
C LEU A 188 1.95 5.33 10.58
N GLY A 189 1.58 6.50 11.11
CA GLY A 189 2.51 7.64 11.22
C GLY A 189 2.77 8.33 9.88
N VAL A 190 3.94 8.97 9.72
CA VAL A 190 4.34 9.60 8.46
C VAL A 190 4.87 8.55 7.48
N ARG A 191 4.37 8.58 6.23
CA ARG A 191 4.68 7.62 5.16
C ARG A 191 4.96 8.30 3.83
N SER A 192 5.30 7.52 2.82
CA SER A 192 5.28 7.98 1.43
C SER A 192 3.84 7.98 0.88
N ARG A 193 3.50 8.99 0.08
CA ARG A 193 2.34 8.96 -0.80
C ARG A 193 2.49 7.85 -1.82
N ARG A 194 1.37 7.34 -2.33
CA ARG A 194 1.42 6.49 -3.50
C ARG A 194 1.78 7.34 -4.72
N TYR A 195 2.78 6.91 -5.48
CA TYR A 195 3.07 7.48 -6.78
C TYR A 195 3.75 6.45 -7.69
N ALA A 196 3.81 6.76 -8.98
CA ALA A 196 4.75 6.15 -9.92
C ALA A 196 5.48 7.26 -10.68
N LEU A 197 6.81 7.15 -10.77
CA LEU A 197 7.71 8.14 -11.33
C LEU A 197 8.59 7.46 -12.38
N LEU A 198 8.68 8.07 -13.56
CA LEU A 198 9.63 7.67 -14.59
C LEU A 198 10.78 8.67 -14.60
N ALA A 199 12.02 8.19 -14.50
CA ALA A 199 13.23 8.98 -14.63
C ALA A 199 14.13 8.44 -15.75
N GLU A 200 14.82 9.35 -16.44
CA GLU A 200 15.89 9.02 -17.39
C GLU A 200 17.13 9.84 -17.02
N ASP A 201 18.26 9.17 -16.76
CA ASP A 201 19.49 9.79 -16.23
C ASP A 201 19.27 10.63 -14.95
N GLY A 202 18.36 10.15 -14.10
CA GLY A 202 17.93 10.85 -12.88
C GLY A 202 17.04 12.07 -13.10
N VAL A 203 16.68 12.42 -14.34
CA VAL A 203 15.73 13.50 -14.65
C VAL A 203 14.31 12.95 -14.72
N VAL A 204 13.39 13.55 -13.97
CA VAL A 204 11.97 13.16 -13.93
C VAL A 204 11.30 13.43 -15.28
N LYS A 205 10.70 12.40 -15.87
CA LYS A 205 9.92 12.47 -17.12
C LYS A 205 8.42 12.37 -16.89
N LEU A 206 8.01 11.68 -15.82
CA LEU A 206 6.62 11.57 -15.37
C LEU A 206 6.57 11.48 -13.85
N LEU A 207 5.58 12.12 -13.22
CA LEU A 207 5.18 11.87 -11.84
C LEU A 207 3.65 11.71 -11.75
N ASN A 208 3.22 10.48 -11.52
CA ASN A 208 1.82 10.12 -11.26
C ASN A 208 1.61 10.01 -9.76
N LEU A 209 1.32 11.15 -9.10
CA LEU A 209 1.12 11.27 -7.64
C LEU A 209 -0.36 11.11 -7.25
N GLU A 210 -0.65 10.23 -6.31
CA GLU A 210 -2.02 9.94 -5.86
C GLU A 210 -2.39 10.71 -4.58
N GLU A 211 -3.68 11.02 -4.44
CA GLU A 211 -4.22 11.65 -3.23
C GLU A 211 -4.58 10.60 -2.15
N GLY A 212 -3.91 10.68 -0.99
CA GLY A 212 -4.22 9.88 0.19
C GLY A 212 -4.06 8.37 -0.04
N GLY A 213 -5.17 7.64 0.02
CA GLY A 213 -5.20 6.18 -0.15
C GLY A 213 -5.45 5.70 -1.58
N ALA A 214 -5.60 6.61 -2.54
CA ALA A 214 -5.98 6.30 -3.92
C ALA A 214 -4.96 5.41 -4.66
N PHE A 215 -5.43 4.78 -5.74
CA PHE A 215 -4.65 4.04 -6.72
C PHE A 215 -5.46 4.03 -8.03
N THR A 216 -5.17 4.98 -8.91
CA THR A 216 -6.02 5.35 -10.05
C THR A 216 -5.24 5.60 -11.34
N PHE A 217 -4.02 6.14 -11.26
CA PHE A 217 -3.12 6.38 -12.40
C PHE A 217 -1.63 6.13 -12.09
N SER A 218 -1.27 5.64 -10.89
CA SER A 218 0.09 5.21 -10.56
C SER A 218 0.40 3.74 -10.93
N GLY A 219 -0.35 3.12 -11.84
CA GLY A 219 -0.22 1.71 -12.23
C GLY A 219 0.93 1.44 -13.19
N ALA A 220 1.30 0.16 -13.35
CA ALA A 220 2.30 -0.25 -14.33
C ALA A 220 1.80 -0.03 -15.77
N GLU A 221 0.51 -0.21 -16.00
CA GLU A 221 -0.20 0.10 -17.23
C GLU A 221 -0.10 1.58 -17.60
N ASP A 222 -0.11 2.48 -16.60
CA ASP A 222 -0.02 3.92 -16.83
C ASP A 222 1.39 4.34 -17.24
N ILE A 223 2.40 3.72 -16.67
CA ILE A 223 3.79 3.84 -17.14
C ILE A 223 3.94 3.27 -18.55
N LEU A 224 3.37 2.10 -18.85
CA LEU A 224 3.44 1.47 -20.18
C LEU A 224 2.81 2.32 -21.31
N LYS A 225 1.85 3.21 -20.99
CA LYS A 225 1.22 4.13 -21.96
C LYS A 225 2.13 5.28 -22.40
N VAL A 226 3.15 5.64 -21.61
CA VAL A 226 4.06 6.77 -21.89
C VAL A 226 5.46 6.35 -22.35
N LEU A 227 5.71 5.05 -22.44
CA LEU A 227 6.97 4.43 -22.87
C LEU A 227 6.95 4.03 -24.35
#